data_AF-A0A447IK76-F1
#
_entry.id   AF-A0A447IK76-F1
#
_cell.length_a   1.000
_cell.length_b   1.000
_cell.length_c   1.000
_cell.angle_alpha   90.00
_cell.angle_beta   90.00
_cell.angle_gamma   90.00
#
_symmetry.space_group_name_H-M   'P 1'
#
loop_
_entity.id
_entity.type
_entity.pdbx_description
1 polymer ?
#
loop_
_entity_poly.entity_id
_entity_poly.type
_entity_poly.pdbx_seq_one_letter_code
_entity_poly.pdbx_strand_id
1 'polypeptide(L)'
;MTATFIRSGDIAQRLSISTETFRAKRQLLEDQHGFPQPMPHTRHPMLWRADQVDAWIDMQGLPRDVEERIDPALIRSRQVILLAEARRA
;
A
#
# COMPACT_ATOMS: atom_id res chain seq x y z
N MET A 1 -11.55 2.64 19.74
CA MET A 1 -11.06 2.57 18.35
C MET A 1 -12.13 1.87 17.53
N THR A 2 -12.78 2.58 16.63
CA THR A 2 -13.94 2.07 15.90
C THR A 2 -13.44 1.17 14.77
N ALA A 3 -13.72 -0.13 14.82
CA ALA A 3 -13.41 -1.05 13.73
C ALA A 3 -14.38 -0.79 12.56
N THR A 4 -14.02 0.15 11.70
CA THR A 4 -14.76 0.41 10.46
C THR A 4 -14.39 -0.67 9.44
N PHE A 5 -15.38 -1.40 8.95
CA PHE A 5 -15.18 -2.33 7.84
C PHE A 5 -15.24 -1.56 6.52
N ILE A 6 -14.25 -1.79 5.66
CA ILE A 6 -14.11 -1.10 4.37
C ILE A 6 -14.18 -2.09 3.21
N ARG A 7 -14.59 -1.60 2.04
CA ARG A 7 -14.74 -2.42 0.82
C ARG A 7 -13.54 -2.22 -0.09
N SER A 8 -13.47 -3.03 -1.15
CA SER A 8 -12.42 -2.91 -2.18
C SER A 8 -12.30 -1.50 -2.77
N GLY A 9 -13.41 -0.76 -2.87
CA GLY A 9 -13.41 0.61 -3.41
C GLY A 9 -12.70 1.59 -2.49
N ASP A 10 -12.95 1.52 -1.18
CA ASP A 10 -12.29 2.35 -0.18
C ASP A 10 -10.77 2.07 -0.13
N ILE A 11 -10.40 0.79 -0.22
CA ILE A 11 -8.98 0.38 -0.26
C ILE A 11 -8.31 0.91 -1.53
N ALA A 12 -8.97 0.80 -2.68
CA ALA A 12 -8.45 1.30 -3.95
C ALA A 12 -8.22 2.82 -3.91
N GLN A 13 -9.12 3.59 -3.28
CA GLN A 13 -8.94 5.02 -3.06
C GLN A 13 -7.70 5.31 -2.19
N ARG A 14 -7.50 4.56 -1.09
CA ARG A 14 -6.33 4.73 -0.21
C ARG A 14 -5.00 4.41 -0.89
N LEU A 15 -5.03 3.51 -1.87
CA LEU A 15 -3.88 3.12 -2.68
C LEU A 15 -3.73 3.96 -3.96
N SER A 16 -4.60 4.94 -4.20
CA SER A 16 -4.66 5.76 -5.43
C SER A 16 -4.71 4.93 -6.72
N ILE A 17 -5.38 3.77 -6.70
CA ILE A 17 -5.57 2.91 -7.88
C ILE A 17 -7.06 2.71 -8.16
N SER A 18 -7.39 2.21 -9.35
CA SER A 18 -8.76 1.84 -9.67
C SER A 18 -9.20 0.61 -8.87
N THR A 19 -10.51 0.49 -8.61
CA THR A 19 -11.07 -0.68 -7.92
C THR A 19 -10.83 -1.97 -8.71
N GLU A 20 -10.85 -1.90 -10.03
CA GLU A 20 -10.59 -3.04 -10.92
C GLU A 20 -9.13 -3.48 -10.84
N THR A 21 -8.20 -2.54 -10.85
CA THR A 21 -6.76 -2.81 -10.66
C THR A 21 -6.50 -3.43 -9.29
N PHE A 22 -7.14 -2.93 -8.23
CA PHE A 22 -7.03 -3.55 -6.90
C PHE A 22 -7.54 -4.98 -6.91
N ARG A 23 -8.72 -5.26 -7.48
CA ARG A 23 -9.28 -6.63 -7.55
C ARG A 23 -8.37 -7.60 -8.32
N ALA A 24 -7.77 -7.15 -9.42
CA ALA A 24 -6.84 -7.94 -10.21
C ALA A 24 -5.54 -8.25 -9.46
N LYS A 25 -5.00 -7.28 -8.71
CA LYS A 25 -3.74 -7.40 -7.97
C LYS A 25 -3.90 -7.92 -6.54
N ARG A 26 -5.12 -7.98 -6.00
CA ARG A 26 -5.41 -8.37 -4.61
C ARG A 26 -4.72 -9.67 -4.22
N GLN A 27 -4.87 -10.72 -5.02
CA GLN A 27 -4.29 -12.03 -4.74
C GLN A 27 -2.76 -11.95 -4.64
N LEU A 28 -2.12 -11.20 -5.54
CA LEU A 28 -0.68 -10.97 -5.53
C LEU A 28 -0.25 -10.21 -4.27
N LEU A 29 -1.00 -9.21 -3.85
CA LEU A 29 -0.73 -8.43 -2.64
C LEU A 29 -0.86 -9.30 -1.38
N GLU A 30 -1.84 -10.19 -1.32
CA GLU A 30 -2.01 -11.13 -0.20
C GLU A 30 -0.85 -12.13 -0.15
N ASP A 31 -0.51 -12.74 -1.28
CA ASP A 31 0.47 -13.83 -1.34
C ASP A 31 1.92 -13.34 -1.23
N GLN A 32 2.25 -12.18 -1.80
CA GLN A 32 3.64 -11.69 -1.92
C GLN A 32 3.97 -10.54 -0.97
N HIS A 33 2.97 -9.72 -0.60
CA HIS A 33 3.18 -8.51 0.19
C HIS A 33 2.50 -8.56 1.56
N GLY A 34 1.92 -9.71 1.93
CA GLY A 34 1.27 -9.90 3.23
C GLY A 34 0.08 -8.98 3.45
N PHE A 35 -0.63 -8.62 2.37
CA PHE A 35 -1.82 -7.78 2.46
C PHE A 35 -2.89 -8.42 3.35
N PRO A 36 -3.63 -7.63 4.17
CA PRO A 36 -4.65 -8.17 5.06
C PRO A 36 -5.72 -8.98 4.31
N GLN A 37 -6.00 -10.17 4.82
CA GLN A 37 -7.07 -11.01 4.25
C GLN A 37 -8.44 -10.39 4.53
N PRO A 38 -9.40 -10.55 3.59
CA PRO A 38 -10.78 -10.17 3.82
C PRO A 38 -11.40 -10.99 4.96
N MET A 39 -12.44 -10.44 5.58
CA MET A 39 -13.18 -11.11 6.65
C MET A 39 -13.78 -12.43 6.13
N PRO A 40 -13.51 -13.57 6.80
CA PRO A 40 -13.80 -14.91 6.28
C PRO A 40 -15.30 -15.20 6.12
N HIS A 41 -16.16 -14.49 6.86
CA HIS A 41 -17.61 -14.70 6.85
C HIS A 41 -18.35 -13.82 5.83
N THR A 42 -17.67 -12.88 5.18
CA THR A 42 -18.27 -12.01 4.15
C THR A 42 -17.86 -12.47 2.77
N ARG A 43 -18.67 -13.34 2.17
CA ARG A 43 -18.39 -13.87 0.82
C ARG A 43 -18.60 -12.79 -0.25
N HIS A 44 -19.67 -12.00 -0.17
CA HIS A 44 -19.91 -10.83 -1.03
C HIS A 44 -20.82 -9.79 -0.36
N PRO A 45 -20.47 -8.49 -0.33
CA PRO A 45 -19.17 -7.92 -0.72
C PRO A 45 -18.07 -8.30 0.29
N MET A 46 -16.85 -8.51 -0.19
CA MET A 46 -15.67 -8.71 0.67
C MET A 46 -15.43 -7.45 1.51
N LEU A 47 -15.16 -7.65 2.81
CA LEU A 47 -14.87 -6.57 3.75
C LEU A 47 -13.49 -6.77 4.36
N TRP A 48 -12.80 -5.67 4.61
CA TRP A 48 -11.53 -5.64 5.32
C TRP A 48 -11.66 -4.78 6.57
N ARG A 49 -10.81 -5.06 7.56
CA ARG A 49 -10.66 -4.20 8.72
C ARG A 49 -9.86 -2.95 8.33
N ALA A 50 -10.44 -1.76 8.50
CA ALA A 50 -9.77 -0.51 8.14
C ALA A 50 -8.42 -0.36 8.85
N ASP A 51 -8.35 -0.65 10.15
CA ASP A 51 -7.15 -0.55 10.96
C ASP A 51 -6.00 -1.40 10.42
N GLN A 52 -6.28 -2.62 9.93
CA GLN A 52 -5.26 -3.48 9.37
C GLN A 52 -4.77 -3.00 8.01
N VAL A 53 -5.69 -2.49 7.18
CA VAL A 53 -5.34 -1.94 5.88
C VAL A 53 -4.50 -0.68 6.06
N ASP A 54 -4.89 0.22 6.96
CA ASP A 54 -4.14 1.43 7.26
C ASP A 54 -2.76 1.09 7.83
N ALA A 55 -2.68 0.19 8.82
CA ALA A 55 -1.41 -0.27 9.34
C ALA A 55 -0.52 -0.92 8.27
N TRP A 56 -1.09 -1.69 7.34
CA TRP A 56 -0.34 -2.28 6.24
C TRP A 56 0.18 -1.21 5.26
N ILE A 57 -0.63 -0.19 4.94
CA ILE A 57 -0.23 0.95 4.11
C ILE A 57 0.92 1.74 4.79
N ASP A 58 0.79 2.01 6.09
CA ASP A 58 1.83 2.66 6.88
C ASP A 58 3.14 1.85 6.92
N MET A 59 3.05 0.51 7.02
CA MET A 59 4.20 -0.39 7.09
C MET A 59 4.92 -0.60 5.75
N GLN A 60 4.17 -0.75 4.64
CA GLN A 60 4.78 -0.92 3.31
C GLN A 60 5.40 0.38 2.80
N GLY A 61 4.99 1.51 3.38
CA GLY A 61 5.14 2.80 2.75
C GLY A 61 4.18 2.89 1.57
N LEU A 62 3.43 3.99 1.49
CA LEU A 62 2.86 4.38 0.21
C LEU A 62 4.01 4.36 -0.83
N PRO A 63 3.79 3.97 -2.10
CA PRO A 63 4.43 4.71 -3.16
C PRO A 63 3.90 6.14 -2.97
N ARG A 64 4.57 6.91 -2.09
CA ARG A 64 4.46 8.35 -2.13
C ARG A 64 4.77 8.67 -3.57
N ASP A 65 3.90 9.41 -4.22
CA ASP A 65 4.27 10.18 -5.39
C ASP A 65 5.69 10.73 -5.14
N VAL A 66 6.68 10.09 -5.75
CA VAL A 66 8.06 10.61 -5.80
C VAL A 66 8.07 11.85 -6.71
N GLU A 67 6.91 12.24 -7.26
CA GLU A 67 6.72 13.47 -8.01
C GLU A 67 6.49 14.71 -7.13
N GLU A 68 6.06 14.58 -5.86
CA GLU A 68 5.97 15.76 -4.97
C GLU A 68 7.25 15.95 -4.14
N ARG A 69 8.17 16.72 -4.74
CA ARG A 69 9.39 17.34 -4.18
C ARG A 69 10.65 16.48 -4.15
N ILE A 70 11.19 16.19 -5.33
CA ILE A 70 12.66 16.30 -5.45
C ILE A 70 12.99 17.78 -5.55
N ASP A 71 13.45 18.36 -4.45
CA ASP A 71 14.06 19.68 -4.46
C ASP A 71 15.27 19.64 -5.42
N PRO A 72 15.32 20.43 -6.51
CA PRO A 72 16.41 20.36 -7.48
C PRO A 72 17.79 20.71 -6.87
N ALA A 73 17.79 21.30 -5.66
CA ALA A 73 18.98 21.51 -4.85
C ALA A 73 19.60 20.21 -4.32
N LEU A 74 18.82 19.16 -4.03
CA LEU A 74 19.30 17.88 -3.48
C LEU A 74 20.01 17.01 -4.54
N ILE A 75 19.63 17.11 -5.82
CA ILE A 75 20.31 16.40 -6.93
C ILE A 75 21.73 16.96 -7.10
N ARG A 76 21.90 18.27 -6.91
CA ARG A 76 23.18 18.96 -7.08
C ARG A 76 24.18 18.62 -5.96
N SER A 77 23.72 18.19 -4.79
CA SER A 77 24.58 17.88 -3.63
C SER A 77 25.15 16.46 -3.61
N ARG A 78 24.82 15.57 -4.58
CA ARG A 78 25.34 14.19 -4.69
C ARG A 78 25.14 13.31 -3.43
N GLN A 79 24.25 13.67 -2.51
CA GLN A 79 24.09 12.97 -1.23
C GLN A 79 23.06 11.82 -1.25
N VAL A 80 22.53 11.44 -2.41
CA VAL A 80 21.60 10.30 -2.50
C VAL A 80 22.41 9.03 -2.77
N ILE A 81 22.76 8.32 -1.69
CA ILE A 81 23.18 6.92 -1.79
C ILE A 81 21.92 6.09 -1.98
N LEU A 82 21.75 5.53 -3.18
CA LEU A 82 20.70 4.57 -3.48
C LEU A 82 20.87 3.36 -2.55
N LEU A 83 19.88 3.14 -1.68
CA LEU A 83 19.78 1.99 -0.78
C LEU A 83 19.45 0.70 -1.58
N ALA A 84 20.24 0.39 -2.61
CA ALA A 84 20.14 -0.86 -3.39
C ALA A 84 21.13 -1.94 -2.91
N GLU A 85 22.04 -1.60 -1.98
CA GLU A 85 23.10 -2.49 -1.50
C GLU A 85 22.86 -3.14 -0.13
N ALA A 86 21.66 -3.03 0.47
CA ALA A 86 21.37 -3.61 1.79
C ALA A 86 20.91 -5.09 1.77
N ARG A 87 20.85 -5.76 0.61
CA ARG A 87 20.45 -7.18 0.49
C ARG A 87 21.58 -8.12 0.04
N ARG A 88 22.85 -7.67 0.08
CA ARG A 88 24.00 -8.54 -0.17
C ARG A 88 25.25 -8.05 0.58
N ALA A 89 25.22 -8.19 1.90
CA ALA A 89 26.41 -8.30 2.74
C ALA A 89 26.21 -9.49 3.68
#